data_AF-A0A195CUE9-F1
#
_entry.id   AF-A0A195CUE9-F1
#
_cell.length_a   1.000
_cell.length_b   1.000
_cell.length_c   1.000
_cell.angle_alpha   90.00
_cell.angle_beta   90.00
_cell.angle_gamma   90.00
#
_symmetry.space_group_name_H-M   'P 1'
#
loop_
_entity.id
_entity.type
_entity.pdbx_description
1 polymer ?
#
loop_
_entity_poly.entity_id
_entity_poly.type
_entity_poly.pdbx_seq_one_letter_code
_entity_poly.pdbx_strand_id
1 'polypeptide(L)'
;MNVSCAICRELLTPFDDICCTLCGHIFHYACLQSWLKRSKTCPQCRVKTTNQRLKRIYLNFSNDDNVVKDSVSLQNEVDILNVQLKLRNHELNELTKDNVKSRNEIAHLKQKIFEVEHKISSTNKIILIQKGQIKCYELLCSNIKEENEKLKEKIKYFQKYIYCSIYFIDYIIDVQFSSFYLIL
;
A
#
# COMPACT_ATOMS: atom_id res chain seq x y z
N MET A 1 -12.84 45.44 28.85
CA MET A 1 -12.43 46.19 27.63
C MET A 1 -11.77 45.19 26.70
N ASN A 2 -12.31 44.95 25.50
CA ASN A 2 -11.85 43.85 24.63
C ASN A 2 -10.98 44.40 23.51
N VAL A 3 -9.71 43.99 23.45
CA VAL A 3 -8.77 44.38 22.38
C VAL A 3 -8.70 43.23 21.38
N SER A 4 -8.86 43.51 20.08
CA SER A 4 -8.77 42.52 19.01
C SER A 4 -7.69 42.86 18.00
N CYS A 5 -7.12 41.84 17.38
CA CYS A 5 -6.14 42.00 16.31
C CYS A 5 -6.85 42.35 15.00
N ALA A 6 -6.60 43.54 14.43
CA ALA A 6 -7.28 43.96 13.20
C ALA A 6 -6.90 43.14 11.94
N ILE A 7 -5.92 42.23 12.03
CA ILE A 7 -5.51 41.35 10.93
C ILE A 7 -6.35 40.06 10.90
N CYS A 8 -6.38 39.30 12.01
CA CYS A 8 -7.14 38.04 12.10
C CYS A 8 -8.54 38.21 12.69
N ARG A 9 -8.84 39.36 13.29
CA ARG A 9 -10.10 39.70 13.98
C ARG A 9 -10.37 38.88 15.26
N GLU A 10 -9.38 38.17 15.77
CA GLU A 10 -9.47 37.44 17.04
C GLU A 10 -9.16 38.36 18.23
N LEU A 11 -9.67 38.00 19.41
CA LEU A 11 -9.38 38.68 20.67
C LEU A 11 -7.92 38.45 21.07
N LEU A 12 -7.27 39.51 21.57
CA LEU A 12 -5.95 39.39 22.19
C LEU A 12 -6.13 38.83 23.60
N THR A 13 -5.50 37.70 23.87
CA THR A 13 -5.54 37.01 25.16
C THR A 13 -4.25 37.22 25.96
N PRO A 14 -4.25 36.97 27.28
CA PRO A 14 -3.04 37.06 28.10
C PRO A 14 -1.88 36.15 27.68
N PHE A 15 -2.19 35.08 26.94
CA PHE A 15 -1.22 34.08 26.50
C PHE A 15 -0.67 34.37 25.11
N ASP A 16 -1.17 35.41 24.45
CA ASP A 16 -0.76 35.75 23.10
C ASP A 16 0.55 36.55 23.06
N ASP A 17 1.33 36.29 22.02
CA ASP A 17 2.46 37.13 21.67
C ASP A 17 1.99 38.42 21.00
N ILE A 18 1.97 39.50 21.77
CA ILE A 18 1.45 40.80 21.33
C ILE A 18 2.61 41.75 21.02
N CYS A 19 2.47 42.51 19.94
CA CYS A 19 3.40 43.56 19.58
C CYS A 19 2.69 44.84 19.15
N CYS A 20 3.40 45.96 19.29
CA CYS A 20 2.94 47.26 18.86
C CYS A 20 3.93 47.89 17.89
N THR A 21 3.35 48.60 16.94
CA THR A 21 4.07 49.45 15.99
C THR A 21 4.42 50.79 16.63
N LEU A 22 5.43 51.52 16.12
CA LEU A 22 5.77 52.85 16.65
C LEU A 22 4.63 53.87 16.55
N CYS A 23 3.65 53.65 15.68
CA CYS A 23 2.44 54.48 15.59
C CYS A 23 1.36 54.10 16.62
N GLY A 24 1.61 53.15 17.52
CA GLY A 24 0.73 52.82 18.65
C GLY A 24 -0.29 51.71 18.41
N HIS A 25 -0.39 51.15 17.19
CA HIS A 25 -1.34 50.07 16.89
C HIS A 25 -0.79 48.69 17.26
N ILE A 26 -1.66 47.86 17.84
CA ILE A 26 -1.35 46.57 18.49
C ILE A 26 -1.89 45.41 17.65
N PHE A 27 -1.12 44.33 17.54
CA PHE A 27 -1.46 43.12 16.78
C PHE A 27 -0.79 41.89 17.42
N HIS A 28 -1.28 40.69 17.09
CA HIS A 28 -0.48 39.47 17.29
C HIS A 28 0.84 39.59 16.52
N TYR A 29 1.95 39.18 17.14
CA TYR A 29 3.28 39.24 16.56
C TYR A 29 3.35 38.46 15.24
N ALA A 30 2.82 37.24 15.22
CA ALA A 30 2.78 36.40 14.03
C ALA A 30 1.98 37.03 12.88
N CYS A 31 0.83 37.65 13.19
CA CYS A 31 0.00 38.32 12.20
C CYS A 31 0.72 39.53 11.59
N LEU A 32 1.31 40.38 12.43
CA LEU A 32 2.01 41.56 11.95
C LEU A 32 3.29 41.21 11.18
N GLN A 33 4.05 40.21 11.64
CA GLN A 33 5.24 39.73 10.93
C GLN A 33 4.88 39.22 9.53
N SER A 34 3.77 38.49 9.40
CA SER A 34 3.26 38.01 8.11
C SER A 34 2.83 39.16 7.21
N TRP A 35 2.17 40.19 7.75
CA TRP A 35 1.82 41.40 7.02
C TRP A 35 3.06 42.14 6.51
N LEU A 36 4.08 42.32 7.37
CA LEU A 36 5.31 43.04 7.04
C LEU A 36 6.20 42.34 6.01
N LYS A 37 5.97 41.04 5.73
CA LYS A 37 6.59 40.38 4.57
C LYS A 37 6.05 40.92 3.25
N ARG A 38 4.77 41.33 3.22
CA ARG A 38 4.08 41.81 2.01
C ARG A 38 4.06 43.34 1.89
N SER A 39 3.85 44.05 3.00
CA SER A 39 3.79 45.52 3.01
C SER A 39 4.54 46.09 4.20
N LYS A 40 5.45 47.04 3.99
CA LYS A 40 6.23 47.71 5.05
C LYS A 40 5.47 48.85 5.70
N THR A 41 4.19 48.64 6.01
CA THR A 41 3.28 49.64 6.59
C THR A 41 2.42 49.05 7.71
N CYS A 42 1.99 49.88 8.65
CA CYS A 42 1.01 49.52 9.66
C CYS A 42 -0.33 49.12 8.98
N PRO A 43 -0.93 47.97 9.32
CA PRO A 43 -2.22 47.55 8.75
C PRO A 43 -3.37 48.54 8.98
N GLN A 44 -3.30 49.33 10.05
CA GLN A 44 -4.40 50.21 10.46
C GLN A 44 -4.24 51.65 9.95
N CYS A 45 -3.08 52.27 10.13
CA CYS A 45 -2.86 53.68 9.74
C CYS A 45 -1.88 53.88 8.57
N ARG A 46 -1.36 52.80 7.98
CA ARG A 46 -0.46 52.80 6.82
C ARG A 46 0.89 53.52 7.00
N VAL A 47 1.22 54.00 8.21
CA VAL A 47 2.56 54.53 8.54
C VAL A 47 3.62 53.47 8.29
N LYS A 48 4.78 53.87 7.77
CA LYS A 48 5.89 52.96 7.43
C LYS A 48 6.41 52.23 8.67
N THR A 49 6.37 50.90 8.63
CA THR A 49 6.73 50.00 9.74
C THR A 49 7.65 48.90 9.24
N THR A 50 8.68 48.57 10.03
CA THR A 50 9.62 47.48 9.76
C THR A 50 9.77 46.60 11.00
N ASN A 51 10.28 45.37 10.84
CA ASN A 51 10.44 44.43 11.96
C ASN A 51 11.34 44.98 13.08
N GLN A 52 12.31 45.84 12.75
CA GLN A 52 13.19 46.51 13.72
C GLN A 52 12.46 47.60 14.56
N ARG A 53 11.24 47.96 14.16
CA ARG A 53 10.42 49.02 14.77
C ARG A 53 9.20 48.45 15.51
N LEU A 54 9.28 47.19 15.93
CA LEU A 54 8.25 46.52 16.70
C LEU A 54 8.68 46.45 18.17
N LYS A 55 7.76 46.77 19.08
CA LYS A 55 7.94 46.56 20.51
C LYS A 55 7.01 45.45 20.97
N ARG A 56 7.56 44.43 21.63
CA ARG A 56 6.75 43.39 22.28
C ARG A 56 6.08 44.00 23.51
N ILE A 57 4.80 43.72 23.69
CA ILE A 57 4.02 44.22 24.83
C ILE A 57 3.66 43.03 25.71
N TYR A 58 3.89 43.20 27.00
CA TYR A 58 3.42 42.29 28.05
C TYR A 58 2.36 43.03 28.84
N LEU A 59 1.10 42.62 28.70
CA LEU A 59 -0.02 43.21 29.44
C LEU A 59 -0.06 42.58 30.83
N ASN A 60 -0.03 43.41 31.87
CA ASN A 60 -0.21 42.95 33.25
C ASN A 60 -1.71 42.91 33.55
N PHE A 61 -2.32 41.72 33.46
CA PHE A 61 -3.74 41.54 33.77
C PHE A 61 -3.91 41.45 35.28
N SER A 62 -4.57 42.42 35.89
CA SER A 62 -5.06 42.30 37.27
C SER A 62 -6.24 41.33 37.25
N ASN A 63 -6.12 40.18 37.94
CA ASN A 63 -7.20 39.21 38.14
C ASN A 63 -8.30 39.75 39.08
N ASP A 64 -8.87 40.91 38.78
CA ASP A 64 -10.04 41.42 39.51
C ASP A 64 -11.33 40.96 38.82
N ASP A 65 -11.41 39.66 38.55
CA ASP A 65 -12.62 38.98 38.07
C ASP A 65 -13.55 38.64 39.24
N ASN A 66 -13.83 39.62 40.12
CA ASN A 66 -14.96 39.55 41.04
C ASN A 66 -16.29 39.81 40.31
N VAL A 67 -16.48 39.20 39.13
CA VAL A 67 -17.81 39.05 38.55
C VAL A 67 -18.45 37.89 39.30
N VAL A 68 -19.22 38.20 40.34
CA VAL A 68 -20.10 37.23 40.98
C VAL A 68 -21.10 36.76 39.90
N LYS A 69 -20.78 35.65 39.22
CA LYS A 69 -21.77 34.96 38.38
C LYS A 69 -22.90 34.52 39.30
N ASP A 70 -24.12 34.95 39.00
CA ASP A 70 -25.29 34.58 39.78
C ASP A 70 -25.56 33.07 39.69
N SER A 71 -26.18 32.51 40.73
CA SER A 71 -26.47 31.07 40.82
C SER A 71 -27.25 30.54 39.62
N VAL A 72 -28.05 31.39 38.97
CA VAL A 72 -28.86 31.03 37.79
C VAL A 72 -28.00 30.88 36.54
N SER A 73 -27.05 31.79 36.29
CA SER A 73 -26.13 31.66 35.16
C SER A 73 -25.24 30.42 35.29
N LEU A 74 -24.80 30.10 36.51
CA LEU A 74 -24.04 28.87 36.77
C LEU A 74 -24.89 27.62 36.52
N GLN A 75 -26.16 27.63 36.94
CA GLN A 75 -27.06 26.50 36.71
C GLN A 75 -27.33 26.27 35.21
N ASN A 76 -27.54 27.34 34.44
CA ASN A 76 -27.70 27.26 33.00
C ASN A 76 -26.45 26.66 32.31
N GLU A 77 -25.26 27.04 32.75
CA GLU A 77 -23.99 26.49 32.24
C GLU A 77 -23.89 24.99 32.54
N VAL A 78 -24.25 24.57 33.77
CA VAL A 78 -24.32 23.16 34.17
C VAL A 78 -25.32 22.38 33.31
N ASP A 79 -26.50 22.93 33.05
CA ASP A 79 -27.53 22.25 32.27
C ASP A 79 -27.11 22.09 30.79
N ILE A 80 -26.48 23.12 30.19
CA ILE A 80 -25.92 23.05 28.84
C ILE A 80 -24.84 21.97 28.77
N LEU A 81 -23.91 21.97 29.72
CA LEU A 81 -22.83 20.98 29.78
C LEU A 81 -23.37 19.55 29.94
N ASN A 82 -24.41 19.36 30.76
CA ASN A 82 -25.06 18.07 30.94
C ASN A 82 -25.69 17.54 29.63
N VAL A 83 -26.32 18.42 28.85
CA VAL A 83 -26.87 18.04 27.53
C VAL A 83 -25.73 17.65 26.58
N GLN A 84 -24.65 18.43 26.54
CA GLN A 84 -23.49 18.12 25.71
C GLN A 84 -22.85 16.77 26.11
N LEU A 85 -22.71 16.50 27.41
CA LEU A 85 -22.20 15.23 27.91
C LEU A 85 -23.07 14.05 27.48
N LYS A 86 -24.40 14.19 27.53
CA LYS A 86 -25.33 13.14 27.07
C LYS A 86 -25.15 12.85 25.58
N LEU A 87 -25.05 13.89 24.74
CA LEU A 87 -24.84 13.74 23.31
C LEU A 87 -23.49 13.08 23.00
N ARG A 88 -22.42 13.53 23.65
CA ARG A 88 -21.09 12.94 23.50
C ARG A 88 -21.03 11.49 23.97
N ASN A 89 -21.69 11.16 25.07
CA ASN A 89 -21.79 9.77 25.54
C ASN A 89 -22.54 8.89 24.54
N HIS A 90 -23.61 9.38 23.93
CA HIS A 90 -24.31 8.66 22.88
C HIS A 90 -23.42 8.44 21.65
N GLU A 91 -22.75 9.49 21.17
CA GLU A 91 -21.78 9.40 20.06
C GLU A 91 -20.66 8.39 20.36
N LEU A 92 -20.11 8.41 21.57
CA LEU A 92 -19.09 7.47 22.02
C LEU A 92 -19.62 6.03 22.05
N ASN A 93 -20.86 5.82 22.47
CA ASN A 93 -21.50 4.51 22.46
C ASN A 93 -21.69 3.97 21.03
N GLU A 94 -22.08 4.81 20.08
CA GLU A 94 -22.20 4.39 18.68
C GLU A 94 -20.82 4.08 18.07
N LEU A 95 -19.83 4.95 18.30
CA LEU A 95 -18.45 4.71 17.84
C LEU A 95 -17.82 3.45 18.46
N THR A 96 -18.13 3.13 19.72
CA THR A 96 -17.63 1.90 20.35
C THR A 96 -18.28 0.65 19.75
N LYS A 97 -19.60 0.69 19.47
CA LYS A 97 -20.29 -0.40 18.74
C LYS A 97 -19.66 -0.66 17.38
N ASP A 98 -19.44 0.39 16.59
CA ASP A 98 -18.87 0.24 15.26
C ASP A 98 -17.42 -0.25 15.31
N ASN A 99 -16.61 0.23 16.25
CA ASN A 99 -15.27 -0.32 16.47
C ASN A 99 -15.28 -1.82 16.81
N VAL A 100 -16.23 -2.28 17.63
CA VAL A 100 -16.37 -3.72 17.95
C VAL A 100 -16.75 -4.51 16.70
N LYS A 101 -17.71 -4.02 15.89
CA LYS A 101 -18.08 -4.66 14.61
C LYS A 101 -16.88 -4.79 13.68
N SER A 102 -16.16 -3.70 13.42
CA SER A 102 -14.97 -3.71 12.56
C SER A 102 -13.87 -4.62 13.10
N ARG A 103 -13.67 -4.68 14.43
CA ARG A 103 -12.71 -5.62 15.04
C ARG A 103 -13.09 -7.08 14.78
N ASN A 104 -14.37 -7.42 14.89
CA ASN A 104 -14.86 -8.77 14.62
C ASN A 104 -14.69 -9.15 13.15
N GLU A 105 -14.99 -8.23 12.23
CA GLU A 105 -14.76 -8.43 10.79
C GLU A 105 -13.27 -8.64 10.49
N ILE A 106 -12.39 -7.83 11.08
CA ILE A 106 -10.93 -7.99 10.94
C ILE A 106 -10.48 -9.37 11.45
N ALA A 107 -11.00 -9.82 12.60
CA ALA A 107 -10.66 -11.13 13.14
C ALA A 107 -11.08 -12.28 12.19
N HIS A 108 -12.30 -12.20 11.67
CA HIS A 108 -12.81 -13.19 10.72
C HIS A 108 -12.05 -13.19 9.39
N LEU A 109 -11.70 -12.01 8.86
CA LEU A 109 -10.89 -11.91 7.64
C LEU A 109 -9.48 -12.47 7.87
N LYS A 110 -8.87 -12.21 9.03
CA LYS A 110 -7.57 -12.81 9.40
C LYS A 110 -7.62 -14.33 9.44
N GLN A 111 -8.69 -14.92 9.98
CA GLN A 111 -8.88 -16.37 9.97
C GLN A 111 -8.97 -16.92 8.55
N LYS A 112 -9.73 -16.27 7.66
CA LYS A 112 -9.81 -16.67 6.25
C LYS A 112 -8.47 -16.59 5.53
N ILE A 113 -7.68 -15.55 5.80
CA ILE A 113 -6.33 -15.42 5.24
C ILE A 113 -5.47 -16.60 5.69
N PHE A 114 -5.47 -16.91 6.99
CA PHE A 114 -4.72 -18.05 7.52
C PHE A 114 -5.12 -19.39 6.87
N GLU A 115 -6.42 -19.64 6.69
CA GLU A 115 -6.90 -20.84 6.00
C GLU A 115 -6.42 -20.94 4.55
N VAL A 116 -6.47 -19.82 3.81
CA VAL A 116 -6.02 -19.76 2.41
C VAL A 116 -4.50 -19.94 2.33
N GLU A 117 -3.73 -19.28 3.19
CA GLU A 117 -2.27 -19.42 3.25
C GLU A 117 -1.85 -20.86 3.55
N HIS A 118 -2.54 -21.53 4.47
CA HIS A 118 -2.29 -22.93 4.76
C HIS A 118 -2.54 -23.82 3.53
N LYS A 119 -3.66 -23.61 2.81
CA LYS A 119 -3.97 -24.32 1.55
C LYS A 119 -2.94 -24.04 0.46
N ILE A 120 -2.45 -22.82 0.34
CA ILE A 120 -1.40 -22.46 -0.62
C ILE A 120 -0.11 -23.20 -0.26
N SER A 121 0.27 -23.24 1.02
CA SER A 121 1.47 -23.93 1.49
C SER A 121 1.42 -25.43 1.21
N SER A 122 0.29 -26.09 1.49
CA SER A 122 0.13 -27.52 1.17
C SER A 122 0.19 -27.78 -0.34
N THR A 123 -0.49 -26.96 -1.13
CA THR A 123 -0.51 -27.09 -2.60
C THR A 123 0.89 -26.87 -3.20
N ASN A 124 1.63 -25.89 -2.72
CA ASN A 124 2.99 -25.62 -3.18
C ASN A 124 3.94 -26.80 -2.94
N LYS A 125 3.81 -27.49 -1.80
CA LYS A 125 4.58 -28.71 -1.52
C LYS A 125 4.28 -29.81 -2.55
N ILE A 126 3.00 -30.01 -2.88
CA ILE A 126 2.58 -31.00 -3.89
C ILE A 126 3.15 -30.63 -5.26
N ILE A 127 3.05 -29.36 -5.66
CA ILE A 127 3.59 -28.85 -6.92
C ILE A 127 5.10 -29.10 -7.02
N LEU A 128 5.85 -28.88 -5.93
CA LEU A 128 7.29 -29.11 -5.91
C LEU A 128 7.63 -30.59 -6.19
N ILE A 129 6.91 -31.52 -5.56
CA ILE A 129 7.09 -32.96 -5.76
C ILE A 129 6.73 -33.35 -7.20
N GLN A 130 5.59 -32.88 -7.69
CA GLN A 130 5.14 -33.17 -9.06
C GLN A 130 6.12 -32.64 -10.12
N LYS A 131 6.69 -31.44 -9.91
CA LYS A 131 7.76 -30.90 -10.77
C LYS A 131 8.98 -31.80 -10.80
N GLY A 132 9.38 -32.36 -9.65
CA GLY A 132 10.45 -33.34 -9.57
C GLY A 132 10.15 -34.60 -10.40
N GLN A 133 8.93 -35.14 -10.26
CA GLN A 133 8.49 -36.31 -11.03
C GLN A 133 8.48 -36.06 -12.54
N ILE A 134 7.94 -34.92 -12.98
CA ILE A 134 7.92 -34.54 -14.41
C ILE A 134 9.35 -34.55 -14.97
N LYS A 135 10.32 -33.98 -14.25
CA LYS A 135 11.71 -33.95 -14.69
C LYS A 135 12.32 -35.35 -14.84
N CYS A 136 11.98 -36.28 -13.93
CA CYS A 136 12.41 -37.67 -14.05
C CYS A 136 11.81 -38.34 -15.29
N TYR A 137 10.51 -38.13 -15.55
CA TYR A 137 9.85 -38.68 -16.73
C TYR A 137 10.38 -38.09 -18.04
N GLU A 138 10.73 -36.80 -18.06
CA GLU A 138 11.36 -36.16 -19.22
C GLU A 138 12.71 -36.81 -19.58
N LEU A 139 13.55 -37.06 -18.57
CA LEU A 139 14.83 -37.77 -18.76
C LEU A 139 14.63 -39.19 -19.28
N LEU A 140 13.68 -39.93 -18.71
CA LEU A 140 13.34 -41.28 -19.15
C LEU A 140 12.87 -41.29 -20.61
N CYS A 141 11.98 -40.37 -20.98
CA CYS A 141 11.51 -40.20 -22.35
C CYS A 141 12.66 -39.87 -23.31
N SER A 142 13.65 -39.07 -22.88
CA SER A 142 14.84 -38.77 -23.69
C SER A 142 15.66 -40.03 -23.96
N ASN A 143 15.92 -40.84 -22.92
CA ASN A 143 16.67 -42.10 -23.06
C ASN A 143 15.96 -43.09 -23.99
N ILE A 144 14.64 -43.26 -23.83
CA ILE A 144 13.84 -44.14 -24.68
C ILE A 144 13.87 -43.66 -26.14
N LYS A 145 13.86 -42.34 -26.39
CA LYS A 145 13.98 -41.78 -27.74
C LYS A 145 15.34 -42.13 -28.36
N GLU A 146 16.43 -41.97 -27.62
CA GLU A 146 17.77 -42.34 -28.12
C GLU A 146 17.88 -43.83 -28.44
N GLU A 147 17.36 -44.71 -27.58
CA GLU A 147 17.36 -46.15 -27.84
C GLU A 147 16.53 -46.51 -29.08
N ASN A 148 15.35 -45.89 -29.25
CA ASN A 148 14.52 -46.09 -30.42
C ASN A 148 15.22 -45.68 -31.72
N GLU A 149 15.96 -44.57 -31.74
CA GLU A 149 16.75 -44.17 -32.92
C GLU A 149 17.86 -45.17 -33.22
N LYS A 150 18.58 -45.66 -32.19
CA LYS A 150 19.60 -46.72 -32.37
C LYS A 150 18.99 -48.01 -32.93
N LEU A 151 17.80 -48.40 -32.47
CA LEU A 151 17.11 -49.58 -32.97
C LEU A 151 16.64 -49.40 -34.42
N LYS A 152 16.12 -48.21 -34.78
CA LYS A 152 15.75 -47.90 -36.18
C LYS A 152 16.94 -48.01 -37.13
N GLU A 153 18.10 -47.50 -36.73
CA GLU A 153 19.33 -47.61 -37.52
C GLU A 153 19.74 -49.08 -37.72
N LYS A 154 19.68 -49.90 -36.67
CA LYS A 154 19.93 -51.35 -36.77
C LYS A 154 18.95 -52.04 -37.71
N ILE A 155 17.66 -51.69 -37.64
CA ILE A 155 16.64 -52.25 -38.54
C ILE A 155 16.96 -51.90 -40.00
N LYS A 156 17.29 -50.64 -40.31
CA LYS A 156 17.71 -50.23 -41.66
C LYS A 156 18.92 -51.01 -42.15
N TYR A 157 19.92 -51.21 -41.29
CA TYR A 157 21.10 -52.01 -41.62
C TYR A 157 20.72 -53.44 -42.00
N PHE A 158 19.92 -54.12 -41.18
CA PHE A 158 19.47 -55.48 -41.48
C PHE A 158 18.57 -55.56 -42.72
N GLN A 159 17.71 -54.57 -42.96
CA GLN A 159 16.90 -54.48 -44.18
C GLN A 159 17.80 -54.42 -45.43
N LYS A 160 18.86 -53.59 -45.40
CA LYS A 160 19.82 -53.50 -46.49
C LYS A 160 20.56 -54.82 -46.72
N TYR A 161 20.97 -55.48 -45.63
CA TYR A 161 21.63 -56.78 -45.70
C TYR A 161 20.72 -57.85 -46.35
N ILE A 162 19.46 -57.92 -45.90
CA ILE A 162 18.46 -58.84 -46.46
C ILE A 162 18.26 -58.56 -47.95
N TYR A 163 18.09 -57.29 -48.33
CA TYR A 163 17.94 -56.91 -49.73
C TYR A 163 19.11 -57.38 -50.60
N CYS A 164 20.36 -57.14 -50.16
CA CYS A 164 21.55 -57.63 -50.87
C CYS A 164 21.58 -59.17 -50.96
N SER A 165 21.19 -59.87 -49.89
CA SER A 165 21.16 -61.34 -49.90
C SER A 165 20.12 -61.92 -50.86
N ILE A 166 18.94 -61.28 -50.96
CA ILE A 166 17.89 -61.67 -51.92
C ILE A 166 18.39 -61.49 -53.35
N TYR A 167 18.96 -60.32 -53.67
CA TYR A 167 19.54 -60.05 -54.99
C TYR A 167 20.64 -61.05 -55.38
N PHE A 168 21.46 -61.45 -54.41
CA PHE A 168 22.51 -62.44 -54.65
C PHE A 168 21.94 -63.83 -54.94
N ILE A 169 20.88 -64.23 -54.23
CA ILE A 169 20.17 -65.49 -54.48
C ILE A 169 19.51 -65.47 -55.86
N ASP A 170 18.80 -64.39 -56.21
CA ASP A 170 18.17 -64.22 -57.53
C ASP A 170 19.19 -64.34 -58.67
N TYR A 171 20.35 -63.69 -58.51
CA TYR A 171 21.46 -63.81 -59.47
C TYR A 171 21.98 -65.25 -59.63
N ILE A 172 22.14 -65.99 -58.52
CA ILE A 172 22.57 -67.40 -58.58
C ILE A 172 21.54 -68.27 -59.31
N ILE A 173 20.25 -68.05 -59.04
CA ILE A 173 19.15 -68.79 -59.67
C ILE A 173 19.16 -68.53 -61.19
N ASP A 174 19.30 -67.27 -61.61
CA ASP A 174 19.35 -66.89 -63.04
C ASP A 174 20.53 -67.54 -63.78
N VAL A 175 21.71 -67.59 -63.15
CA VAL A 175 22.90 -68.25 -63.71
C VAL A 175 22.71 -69.76 -63.83
N GLN A 176 22.07 -70.41 -62.84
CA GLN A 176 21.78 -71.84 -62.92
C GLN A 176 20.76 -72.15 -64.03
N PHE A 177 19.70 -71.36 -64.18
CA PHE A 177 18.71 -71.55 -65.24
C PHE A 177 19.27 -71.31 -66.65
N SER A 178 20.14 -70.32 -66.83
CA SER A 178 20.79 -70.04 -68.12
C SER A 178 21.84 -71.09 -68.51
N SER A 179 22.52 -71.70 -67.53
CA SER A 179 23.40 -72.85 -67.76
C SER A 179 22.64 -74.13 -68.18
N PHE A 180 21.38 -74.29 -67.73
CA PHE A 180 20.52 -75.40 -68.12
C PHE A 180 20.02 -75.29 -69.57
N TYR A 181 19.81 -74.08 -70.08
CA TYR A 181 19.37 -73.82 -71.45
C TYR A 181 20.48 -73.93 -72.51
N LEU A 182 21.75 -73.91 -72.12
CA LEU A 182 22.89 -74.13 -73.02
C LEU A 182 23.28 -75.61 -73.18
N ILE A 183 22.69 -76.51 -72.40
CA ILE A 183 22.98 -77.95 -72.40
C ILE A 183 21.84 -78.75 -73.11
N LEU A 184 20.75 -78.08 -73.50
CA LEU A 184 19.68 -78.59 -74.39
C LEU A 184 19.83 -78.02 -75.79
#